data_AF-A0A7J5VVU8-F1
#
_entry.id   AF-A0A7J5VVU8-F1
#
_cell.length_a   1.000
_cell.length_b   1.000
_cell.length_c   1.000
_cell.angle_alpha   90.00
_cell.angle_beta   90.00
_cell.angle_gamma   90.00
#
_symmetry.space_group_name_H-M   'P 1'
#
loop_
_entity.id
_entity.type
_entity.pdbx_description
1 polymer ?
#
loop_
_entity_poly.entity_id
_entity_poly.type
_entity_poly.pdbx_seq_one_letter_code
_entity_poly.pdbx_strand_id
1 'polypeptide(L)'
;MDWTDLPSYRLNFASYFDGSFGQSAYVELSTDAGATWTVISSMVAAPGAWQNLEIDLAQFSGATGLGSVWIAFHADDNGAWASGWAVDDIQIASGGV
;
A
#
# COMPACT_ATOMS: atom_id res chain seq x y z
N MET A 1 -13.77 0.66 0.06
CA MET A 1 -13.89 2.09 -0.34
C MET A 1 -14.38 2.14 -1.77
N ASP A 2 -15.12 3.17 -2.14
CA ASP A 2 -15.51 3.43 -3.53
C ASP A 2 -14.62 4.57 -4.07
N TRP A 3 -13.94 4.35 -5.18
CA TRP A 3 -13.05 5.33 -5.80
C TRP A 3 -13.58 5.88 -7.13
N THR A 4 -14.87 5.68 -7.42
CA THR A 4 -15.47 6.16 -8.67
C THR A 4 -15.83 7.65 -8.66
N ASP A 5 -15.92 8.25 -7.47
CA ASP A 5 -16.48 9.59 -7.29
C ASP A 5 -15.49 10.75 -7.52
N LEU A 6 -14.18 10.50 -7.42
CA LEU A 6 -13.15 11.55 -7.47
C LEU A 6 -12.06 11.20 -8.49
N PRO A 7 -11.47 12.20 -9.17
CA PRO A 7 -10.57 11.96 -10.31
C PRO A 7 -9.24 11.32 -9.90
N SER A 8 -8.80 11.51 -8.66
CA SER A 8 -7.59 10.89 -8.14
C SER A 8 -7.67 10.66 -6.64
N TYR A 9 -7.14 9.51 -6.23
CA TYR A 9 -6.79 9.17 -4.87
C TYR A 9 -5.29 8.91 -4.77
N ARG A 10 -4.77 9.00 -3.54
CA ARG A 10 -3.41 8.59 -3.17
C ARG A 10 -3.41 7.98 -1.78
N LEU A 11 -2.46 7.08 -1.54
CA LEU A 11 -2.20 6.50 -0.22
C LEU A 11 -0.91 7.10 0.33
N ASN A 12 -0.99 7.76 1.48
CA ASN A 12 0.14 8.24 2.25
C ASN A 12 0.28 7.42 3.53
N PHE A 13 1.51 7.13 3.94
CA PHE A 13 1.79 6.45 5.20
C PHE A 13 3.25 6.64 5.60
N ALA A 14 3.53 6.56 6.89
CA ALA A 14 4.87 6.41 7.42
C ALA A 14 5.27 4.92 7.41
N SER A 15 6.49 4.63 6.99
CA SER A 15 7.02 3.27 6.82
C SER A 15 8.38 3.14 7.48
N TYR A 16 8.54 2.14 8.36
CA TYR A 16 9.85 1.70 8.83
C TYR A 16 10.07 0.26 8.36
N PHE A 17 10.93 0.12 7.35
CA PHE A 17 11.19 -1.16 6.71
C PHE A 17 12.69 -1.31 6.42
N ASP A 18 13.35 -2.28 7.04
CA ASP A 18 14.79 -2.51 6.87
C ASP A 18 15.13 -3.68 5.94
N GLY A 19 14.15 -4.51 5.55
CA GLY A 19 14.33 -5.68 4.67
C GLY A 19 15.26 -6.76 5.21
N SER A 20 15.64 -6.70 6.49
CA SER A 20 16.65 -7.58 7.07
C SER A 20 16.20 -9.03 7.10
N PHE A 21 17.18 -9.93 7.00
CA PHE A 21 17.00 -11.38 6.93
C PHE A 21 16.10 -11.85 5.76
N GLY A 22 15.98 -11.02 4.72
CA GLY A 22 15.19 -11.35 3.54
C GLY A 22 13.70 -11.06 3.70
N GLN A 23 13.29 -10.19 4.64
CA GLN A 23 11.92 -9.71 4.72
C GLN A 23 11.48 -9.07 3.41
N SER A 24 10.28 -9.42 2.93
CA SER A 24 9.56 -8.70 1.88
C SER A 24 8.39 -7.91 2.48
N ALA A 25 7.98 -6.85 1.79
CA ALA A 25 6.80 -6.08 2.15
C ALA A 25 6.10 -5.50 0.92
N TYR A 26 4.77 -5.50 0.92
CA TYR A 26 3.94 -5.12 -0.21
C TYR A 26 2.73 -4.29 0.24
N VAL A 27 2.32 -3.36 -0.62
CA VAL A 27 0.97 -2.80 -0.58
C VAL A 27 0.15 -3.49 -1.66
N GLU A 28 -0.99 -4.02 -1.26
CA GLU A 28 -1.86 -4.84 -2.10
C GLU A 28 -3.27 -4.25 -2.17
N LEU A 29 -3.95 -4.54 -3.27
CA LEU A 29 -5.31 -4.10 -3.55
C LEU A 29 -6.22 -5.29 -3.84
N SER A 30 -7.42 -5.28 -3.28
CA SER A 30 -8.49 -6.23 -3.60
C SER A 30 -9.76 -5.51 -4.05
N THR A 31 -10.44 -6.09 -5.06
CA THR A 31 -11.73 -5.64 -5.59
C THR A 31 -12.88 -6.60 -5.28
N ASP A 32 -12.58 -7.73 -4.64
CA ASP A 32 -13.50 -8.85 -4.40
C ASP A 32 -13.62 -9.20 -2.90
N ALA A 33 -13.52 -8.17 -2.05
CA ALA A 33 -13.62 -8.28 -0.59
C ALA A 33 -12.57 -9.23 0.03
N GLY A 34 -11.35 -9.22 -0.52
CA GLY A 34 -10.19 -9.93 0.00
C GLY A 34 -10.06 -11.39 -0.44
N ALA A 35 -10.86 -11.84 -1.42
CA ALA A 35 -10.70 -13.17 -1.98
C ALA A 35 -9.45 -13.29 -2.86
N THR A 36 -9.11 -12.21 -3.58
CA THR A 36 -7.86 -12.07 -4.32
C THR A 36 -7.19 -10.72 -4.06
N TRP A 37 -5.86 -10.69 -4.17
CA TRP A 37 -5.02 -9.53 -3.90
C TRP A 37 -4.03 -9.32 -5.04
N THR A 38 -3.92 -8.06 -5.51
CA THR A 38 -2.94 -7.64 -6.51
C THR A 38 -1.92 -6.73 -5.85
N VAL A 39 -0.62 -7.03 -5.99
CA VAL A 39 0.45 -6.13 -5.54
C VAL A 39 0.43 -4.85 -6.36
N ILE A 40 0.25 -3.71 -5.70
CA ILE A 40 0.30 -2.38 -6.33
C ILE A 40 1.59 -1.63 -5.99
N SER A 41 2.32 -2.06 -4.96
CA SER A 41 3.66 -1.55 -4.65
C SER A 41 4.49 -2.57 -3.87
N SER A 42 5.76 -2.72 -4.24
CA SER A 42 6.75 -3.48 -3.48
C SER A 42 7.63 -2.51 -2.70
N MET A 43 7.75 -2.72 -1.40
CA MET A 43 8.49 -1.80 -0.53
C MET A 43 10.00 -1.94 -0.75
N VAL A 44 10.69 -0.79 -0.75
CA VAL A 44 12.15 -0.73 -0.80
C VAL A 44 12.67 -0.51 0.62
N ALA A 45 13.64 -1.31 1.04
CA ALA A 45 14.25 -1.20 2.36
C ALA A 45 14.94 0.16 2.54
N ALA A 46 14.64 0.82 3.66
CA ALA A 46 15.22 2.08 4.12
C ALA A 46 15.64 1.92 5.60
N PRO A 47 16.74 1.19 5.87
CA PRO A 47 17.13 0.84 7.23
C PRO A 47 17.46 2.08 8.08
N GLY A 48 17.02 2.08 9.34
CA GLY A 48 17.40 3.07 10.35
C GLY A 48 16.60 4.38 10.33
N ALA A 49 15.56 4.51 9.50
CA ALA A 49 14.71 5.71 9.48
C ALA A 49 13.27 5.42 9.01
N TRP A 50 12.31 6.13 9.60
CA TRP A 50 10.95 6.21 9.06
C TRP A 50 10.94 7.01 7.76
N GLN A 51 10.20 6.53 6.76
CA GLN A 51 9.98 7.18 5.48
C GLN A 51 8.50 7.54 5.34
N ASN A 52 8.20 8.76 4.88
CA ASN A 52 6.84 9.10 4.45
C ASN A 52 6.71 8.72 2.97
N LEU A 53 5.87 7.74 2.69
CA LEU A 53 5.65 7.20 1.36
C LEU A 53 4.30 7.63 0.82
N GLU A 54 4.25 7.90 -0.48
CA GLU A 54 3.05 8.17 -1.24
C GLU A 54 2.94 7.16 -2.39
N ILE A 55 1.77 6.58 -2.57
CA ILE A 55 1.42 5.74 -3.73
C ILE A 55 0.29 6.44 -4.48
N ASP A 56 0.53 6.74 -5.76
CA ASP A 56 -0.49 7.26 -6.67
C ASP A 56 -1.50 6.17 -7.02
N LEU A 57 -2.78 6.47 -6.83
CA LEU A 57 -3.91 5.57 -7.11
C LEU A 57 -4.81 6.12 -8.21
N ALA A 58 -4.39 7.16 -8.95
CA ALA A 58 -5.17 7.77 -10.02
C ALA A 58 -5.62 6.75 -11.09
N GLN A 59 -4.78 5.75 -11.38
CA GLN A 59 -5.14 4.66 -12.32
C GLN A 59 -6.36 3.83 -11.91
N PHE A 60 -6.72 3.84 -10.62
CA PHE A 60 -7.86 3.11 -10.05
C PHE A 60 -9.06 4.03 -9.74
N SER A 61 -8.94 5.32 -10.06
CA SER A 61 -9.85 6.39 -9.64
C SER A 61 -10.75 6.88 -10.78
N GLY A 62 -11.72 7.72 -10.45
CA GLY A 62 -12.59 8.42 -11.41
C GLY A 62 -13.78 7.59 -11.89
N ALA A 63 -14.59 8.14 -12.79
CA ALA A 63 -15.87 7.54 -13.19
C ALA A 63 -15.77 6.10 -13.76
N THR A 64 -14.60 5.69 -14.23
CA THR A 64 -14.31 4.32 -14.72
C THR A 64 -13.40 3.54 -13.76
N GLY A 65 -13.23 4.03 -12.54
CA GLY A 65 -12.39 3.47 -11.51
C GLY A 65 -13.04 2.30 -10.76
N LEU A 66 -12.48 1.96 -9.61
CA LEU A 66 -12.89 0.81 -8.82
C LEU A 66 -13.95 1.19 -7.79
N GLY A 67 -15.14 0.59 -7.90
CA GLY A 67 -16.28 0.83 -6.98
C GLY A 67 -16.19 0.10 -5.64
N SER A 68 -15.27 -0.85 -5.50
CA SER A 68 -15.00 -1.53 -4.24
C SER A 68 -13.52 -1.83 -4.14
N VAL A 69 -12.86 -1.21 -3.16
CA VAL A 69 -11.41 -1.32 -2.95
C VAL A 69 -11.10 -1.58 -1.49
N TRP A 70 -10.28 -2.60 -1.26
CA TRP A 70 -9.61 -2.87 0.01
C TRP A 70 -8.10 -2.75 -0.20
N ILE A 71 -7.40 -2.23 0.80
CA ILE A 71 -5.94 -2.10 0.80
C ILE A 71 -5.37 -2.95 1.93
N ALA A 72 -4.30 -3.68 1.65
CA ALA A 72 -3.55 -4.45 2.63
C ALA A 72 -2.08 -4.00 2.65
N PHE A 73 -1.51 -4.02 3.85
CA PHE A 73 -0.08 -3.92 4.10
C PHE A 73 0.39 -5.32 4.46
N HIS A 74 1.09 -5.97 3.53
CA HIS A 74 1.51 -7.36 3.64
C HIS A 74 3.01 -7.42 3.94
N ALA A 75 3.36 -7.77 5.17
CA ALA A 75 4.72 -8.15 5.56
C ALA A 75 4.88 -9.66 5.38
N ASP A 76 5.88 -10.08 4.60
CA ASP A 76 6.15 -11.49 4.30
C ASP A 76 7.58 -11.86 4.72
N ASP A 77 7.71 -12.81 5.65
CA ASP A 77 8.99 -13.35 6.11
C ASP A 77 9.59 -14.38 5.15
N ASN A 78 8.92 -14.60 4.01
CA ASN A 78 9.26 -15.58 2.97
C ASN A 78 9.41 -17.01 3.53
N GLY A 79 8.68 -17.34 4.60
CA GLY A 79 8.73 -18.62 5.29
C GLY A 79 9.93 -18.80 6.20
N ALA A 80 10.63 -17.72 6.56
CA ALA A 80 11.82 -17.73 7.40
C ALA A 80 11.66 -16.81 8.63
N TRP A 81 12.74 -16.63 9.41
CA TRP A 81 12.79 -15.57 10.39
C TRP A 81 13.18 -14.25 9.71
N ALA A 82 12.45 -13.17 9.99
CA ALA A 82 12.63 -11.90 9.32
C ALA A 82 12.36 -10.70 10.24
N SER A 83 12.71 -9.49 9.79
CA SER A 83 12.68 -8.27 10.62
C SER A 83 11.31 -7.61 10.75
N GLY A 84 10.35 -7.97 9.90
CA GLY A 84 9.02 -7.37 9.86
C GLY A 84 8.98 -5.98 9.21
N TRP A 85 7.84 -5.32 9.40
CA TRP A 85 7.54 -4.01 8.82
C TRP A 85 6.59 -3.25 9.76
N ALA A 86 6.89 -1.98 10.04
CA ALA A 86 6.01 -1.10 10.79
C ALA A 86 5.45 0.01 9.88
N VAL A 87 4.17 0.31 10.06
CA VAL A 87 3.42 1.33 9.32
C VAL A 87 2.67 2.22 10.30
N ASP A 88 2.60 3.51 10.00
CA ASP A 88 1.88 4.51 10.80
C ASP A 88 1.31 5.62 9.91
N ASP A 89 0.50 6.53 10.48
CA ASP A 89 -0.05 7.72 9.81
C ASP A 89 -0.74 7.43 8.47
N ILE A 90 -1.46 6.29 8.39
CA ILE A 90 -2.10 5.84 7.16
C ILE A 90 -3.24 6.78 6.78
N GLN A 91 -3.14 7.35 5.57
CA GLN A 91 -4.14 8.24 5.02
C GLN A 91 -4.41 7.92 3.55
N ILE A 92 -5.69 7.74 3.21
CA ILE A 92 -6.16 7.84 1.84
C ILE A 92 -6.77 9.22 1.64
N ALA A 93 -6.28 9.95 0.65
CA ALA A 93 -6.71 11.32 0.36
C ALA A 93 -7.05 11.49 -1.11
N SER A 94 -8.04 12.34 -1.39
CA SER A 94 -8.43 12.72 -2.74
C SER A 94 -7.86 14.09 -3.12
N GLY A 95 -7.48 14.26 -4.39
CA GLY A 95 -7.06 15.55 -4.96
C GLY A 95 -5.57 15.86 -4.82
N GLY A 96 -4.98 16.36 -5.90
CA GLY A 96 -3.58 16.75 -6.04
C GLY A 96 -3.01 16.38 -7.42
N VAL A 97 -2.89 17.38 -8.30
CA VAL A 97 -1.67 17.71 -9.06
C VAL A 97 -1.57 19.24 -9.04
#